data_AF-A0A7Y2I3N1-F1
#
_entry.id   AF-A0A7Y2I3N1-F1
#
_cell.length_a   1.000
_cell.length_b   1.000
_cell.length_c   1.000
_cell.angle_alpha   90.00
_cell.angle_beta   90.00
_cell.angle_gamma   90.00
#
_symmetry.space_group_name_H-M   'P 1'
#
loop_
_entity.id
_entity.type
_entity.pdbx_description
1 polymer ?
#
loop_
_entity_poly.entity_id
_entity_poly.type
_entity_poly.pdbx_seq_one_letter_code
_entity_poly.pdbx_strand_id
1 'polypeptide(L)'
;MAPLEPQEKVLVSEDFLESTHGELACVDCHGGDDTADDKEGAHEGFDPHPSINNPQETCGECHEEAETVPQSLHVTLSTFPGYLEKRASEDTWERVDHGRDRHCASCHTSCGGCHVSRPKYSGKGFVNGHIFSAKPDPVNQCTACHGSRVGNEFYGARGQGDVHLREYNMSCEACHSAEEMHAAAPEGLENRYHLEEAANCKDCHKDLQYGSVRDHRIHNNKVQCQVCHSQTYVNCYSCHTGTDEAGIAYFINNHEFEGMKIGFNPDRIPNNNYKYVILRHVPVDHKLFDYYIEDGFPRFDVSPTWKRASPHNIQRRTWQNANCNNCHGQRDLFLDESDLLDYEIKANIGVTVADDQIPPKRARVMPLNIDSSKVEESRVVTIEWLNEHLDDENLVILDARKESEYEHGHIPGAINLDPNATEGLRTDPYSEMPLTIEEDETLAETLGEYGIGIDDHIVVYAKRGMDAGFLLGILEYAGAENISILNGGIIAWELADYEVSDEEPDWEEKTFAIKSRKNLLVDTEYIEENLDNPAIKIVDVRVMQQSKGLIGHGLADRPGSIPGSVKFPLPGLFMDDSYLKSPEELLWVLRERNIRPNQTIVVSCNTGNWAAAAMFMLHYLGYQDVKLHDESWINWDG
;
A
#
# COMPACT_ATOMS: atom_id res chain seq x y z
N MET A 1 22.57 -14.15 -18.43
CA MET A 1 22.61 -13.48 -19.76
C MET A 1 23.69 -12.41 -19.73
N ALA A 2 24.40 -12.19 -20.83
CA ALA A 2 25.26 -11.00 -20.94
C ALA A 2 24.39 -9.74 -20.82
N PRO A 3 24.84 -8.67 -20.16
CA PRO A 3 24.09 -7.43 -20.11
C PRO A 3 23.94 -6.89 -21.54
N LEU A 4 22.71 -6.54 -21.93
CA LEU A 4 22.41 -5.89 -23.20
C LEU A 4 23.34 -4.70 -23.45
N GLU A 5 23.73 -4.47 -24.70
CA GLU A 5 24.49 -3.28 -25.06
C GLU A 5 23.62 -2.02 -24.82
N PRO A 6 24.19 -0.85 -24.47
CA PRO A 6 23.42 0.36 -24.16
C PRO A 6 22.40 0.78 -25.23
N GLN A 7 22.72 0.57 -26.51
CA GLN A 7 21.80 0.82 -27.63
C GLN A 7 20.62 -0.17 -27.71
N GLU A 8 20.73 -1.34 -27.08
CA GLU A 8 19.65 -2.32 -26.93
C GLU A 8 18.82 -2.06 -25.66
N LYS A 9 19.26 -1.12 -24.80
CA LYS A 9 18.61 -0.75 -23.53
C LYS A 9 17.68 0.46 -23.64
N VAL A 10 17.72 1.20 -24.75
CA VAL A 10 16.88 2.38 -24.97
C VAL A 10 15.87 2.05 -26.07
N LEU A 11 14.69 1.62 -25.65
CA LEU A 11 13.58 1.36 -26.56
C LEU A 11 12.90 2.70 -26.86
N VAL A 12 13.02 3.22 -28.08
CA VAL A 12 12.07 4.20 -28.61
C VAL A 12 10.98 3.40 -29.31
N SER A 13 9.72 3.64 -28.95
CA SER A 13 8.59 2.93 -29.52
C SER A 13 8.44 3.28 -31.00
N GLU A 14 8.01 2.33 -31.84
CA GLU A 14 7.59 2.65 -33.22
C GLU A 14 6.46 3.69 -33.21
N ASP A 15 5.54 3.59 -32.25
CA ASP A 15 4.44 4.56 -32.06
C ASP A 15 4.95 5.99 -31.76
N PHE A 16 6.14 6.13 -31.16
CA PHE A 16 6.72 7.46 -30.94
C PHE A 16 7.06 8.13 -32.27
N LEU A 17 7.61 7.38 -33.24
CA LEU A 17 7.97 7.90 -34.56
C LEU A 17 6.75 8.38 -35.36
N GLU A 18 5.56 7.86 -35.04
CA GLU A 18 4.29 8.30 -35.62
C GLU A 18 3.65 9.49 -34.88
N SER A 19 4.22 9.90 -33.75
CA SER A 19 3.73 11.01 -32.94
C SER A 19 4.29 12.35 -33.43
N THR A 20 3.62 13.45 -33.05
CA THR A 20 4.12 14.82 -33.35
C THR A 20 5.54 15.07 -32.84
N HIS A 21 5.94 14.44 -31.73
CA HIS A 21 7.31 14.56 -31.20
C HIS A 21 8.31 13.71 -31.98
N GLY A 22 7.88 12.59 -32.59
CA GLY A 22 8.73 11.74 -33.42
C GLY A 22 8.99 12.29 -34.82
N GLU A 23 8.21 13.27 -35.26
CA GLU A 23 8.46 14.04 -36.49
C GLU A 23 9.63 15.03 -36.34
N LEU A 24 10.02 15.36 -35.11
CA LEU A 24 11.14 16.27 -34.81
C LEU A 24 12.46 15.50 -34.80
N ALA A 25 13.56 16.18 -35.16
CA ALA A 25 14.87 15.57 -35.02
C ALA A 25 15.24 15.49 -33.53
N CYS A 26 15.93 14.42 -33.13
CA CYS A 26 16.38 14.26 -31.74
C CYS A 26 17.23 15.46 -31.27
N VAL A 27 18.01 16.04 -32.20
CA VAL A 27 18.86 17.21 -31.96
C VAL A 27 18.07 18.50 -31.71
N ASP A 28 16.82 18.59 -32.18
CA ASP A 28 15.97 19.77 -31.93
C ASP A 28 15.61 19.87 -30.44
N CYS A 29 15.43 18.73 -29.78
CA CYS A 29 15.10 18.68 -28.36
C CYS A 29 16.33 18.53 -27.47
N HIS A 30 17.26 17.67 -27.86
CA HIS A 30 18.38 17.27 -27.03
C HIS A 30 19.71 17.91 -27.43
N GLY A 31 19.80 18.66 -28.53
CA GLY A 31 21.09 19.07 -29.08
C GLY A 31 21.93 17.88 -29.56
N GLY A 32 23.24 18.06 -29.66
CA GLY A 32 24.14 17.09 -30.30
C GLY A 32 24.40 17.41 -31.77
N ASP A 33 25.04 16.47 -32.47
CA ASP A 33 25.36 16.56 -33.90
C ASP A 33 24.90 15.29 -34.63
N ASP A 34 23.75 15.37 -35.30
CA ASP A 34 23.21 14.24 -36.07
C ASP A 34 23.97 13.93 -37.36
N THR A 35 24.99 14.72 -37.69
CA THR A 35 25.88 14.51 -38.84
C THR A 35 27.19 13.80 -38.49
N ALA A 36 27.46 13.60 -37.21
CA ALA A 36 28.67 12.91 -36.74
C ALA A 36 28.64 11.41 -37.06
N ASP A 37 29.79 10.88 -37.50
CA ASP A 37 29.95 9.47 -37.88
C ASP A 37 30.21 8.54 -36.67
N ASP A 38 30.40 9.10 -35.48
CA ASP A 38 30.64 8.35 -34.25
C ASP A 38 29.82 8.88 -33.06
N LYS A 39 29.74 8.04 -32.02
CA LYS A 39 28.96 8.32 -30.82
C LYS A 39 29.45 9.55 -30.06
N GLU A 40 30.75 9.80 -30.05
CA GLU A 40 31.32 10.88 -29.24
C GLU A 40 31.00 12.24 -29.86
N GLY A 41 31.18 12.36 -31.18
CA GLY A 41 30.78 13.53 -31.95
C GLY A 41 29.26 13.75 -31.91
N ALA A 42 28.47 12.69 -32.04
CA ALA A 42 27.01 12.82 -32.03
C ALA A 42 26.45 13.34 -30.70
N HIS A 43 27.16 13.08 -29.59
CA HIS A 43 26.78 13.56 -28.27
C HIS A 43 27.51 14.83 -27.83
N GLU A 44 28.31 15.48 -28.71
CA GLU A 44 28.91 16.76 -28.38
C GLU A 44 27.81 17.83 -28.24
N GLY A 45 27.62 18.36 -27.02
CA GLY A 45 26.55 19.31 -26.73
C GLY A 45 25.16 18.69 -26.54
N PHE A 46 25.06 17.36 -26.45
CA PHE A 46 23.82 16.65 -26.16
C PHE A 46 23.40 16.83 -24.69
N ASP A 47 22.14 17.19 -24.48
CA ASP A 47 21.48 17.28 -23.19
C ASP A 47 20.47 16.11 -23.03
N PRO A 48 20.74 15.15 -22.11
CA PRO A 48 19.79 14.06 -21.85
C PRO A 48 18.50 14.50 -21.12
N HIS A 49 18.45 15.73 -20.59
CA HIS A 49 17.38 16.23 -19.74
C HIS A 49 16.95 17.68 -20.08
N PRO A 50 16.54 17.95 -21.33
CA PRO A 50 16.25 19.31 -21.78
C PRO A 50 15.07 19.95 -21.02
N SER A 51 14.08 19.15 -20.61
CA SER A 51 12.95 19.60 -19.77
C SER A 51 13.34 20.03 -18.35
N ILE A 52 14.58 19.77 -17.91
CA ILE A 52 15.14 20.25 -16.65
C ILE A 52 16.00 21.49 -16.91
N ASN A 53 16.92 21.38 -17.87
CA ASN A 53 17.96 22.37 -18.04
C ASN A 53 17.47 23.60 -18.81
N ASN A 54 16.68 23.41 -19.86
CA ASN A 54 16.24 24.46 -20.77
C ASN A 54 14.75 24.32 -21.19
N PRO A 55 13.80 24.13 -20.26
CA PRO A 55 12.40 23.79 -20.60
C PRO A 55 11.73 24.83 -21.50
N GLN A 56 11.99 26.13 -21.27
CA GLN A 56 11.39 27.18 -22.09
C GLN A 56 11.97 27.22 -23.51
N GLU A 57 13.28 27.04 -23.67
CA GLU A 57 13.93 27.07 -24.97
C GLU A 57 13.57 25.84 -25.80
N THR A 58 13.49 24.67 -25.17
CA THR A 58 13.20 23.41 -25.86
C THR A 58 11.70 23.19 -26.10
N CYS A 59 10.85 23.51 -25.13
CA CYS A 59 9.42 23.15 -25.18
C CYS A 59 8.50 24.36 -25.38
N GLY A 60 8.97 25.58 -25.10
CA GLY A 60 8.12 26.77 -25.00
C GLY A 60 7.48 27.24 -26.31
N GLU A 61 8.00 26.82 -27.47
CA GLU A 61 7.36 27.12 -28.76
C GLU A 61 6.03 26.36 -28.95
N CYS A 62 5.89 25.19 -28.32
CA CYS A 62 4.68 24.35 -28.43
C CYS A 62 3.88 24.27 -27.13
N HIS A 63 4.51 24.52 -25.98
CA HIS A 63 3.91 24.41 -24.65
C HIS A 63 4.02 25.76 -23.91
N GLU A 64 2.96 26.55 -23.96
CA GLU A 64 2.90 27.86 -23.28
C GLU A 64 3.19 27.78 -21.77
N GLU A 65 2.85 26.65 -21.14
CA GLU A 65 3.07 26.40 -19.71
C GLU A 65 4.55 26.13 -19.36
N ALA A 66 5.44 25.96 -20.34
CA ALA A 66 6.86 25.71 -20.10
C ALA A 66 7.56 26.84 -19.29
N GLU A 67 6.97 28.04 -19.28
CA GLU A 67 7.48 29.20 -18.54
C GLU A 67 7.14 29.12 -17.04
N THR A 68 5.99 28.53 -16.69
CA THR A 68 5.38 28.58 -15.34
C THR A 68 5.45 27.28 -14.56
N VAL A 69 5.57 26.14 -15.25
CA VAL A 69 5.73 24.81 -14.62
C VAL A 69 6.99 24.70 -13.74
N PRO A 70 8.15 25.30 -14.10
CA PRO A 70 9.35 25.25 -13.25
C PRO A 70 9.15 25.84 -11.84
N GLN A 71 8.13 26.67 -11.63
CA GLN A 71 7.78 27.29 -10.36
C GLN A 71 6.73 26.48 -9.58
N SER A 72 6.22 25.37 -10.14
CA SER A 72 5.24 24.51 -9.48
C SER A 72 5.79 23.80 -8.25
N LEU A 73 4.89 23.30 -7.39
CA LEU A 73 5.29 22.57 -6.18
C LEU A 73 6.03 21.27 -6.48
N HIS A 74 5.71 20.56 -7.56
CA HIS A 74 6.37 19.29 -7.93
C HIS A 74 7.80 19.48 -8.42
N VAL A 75 8.13 20.66 -8.97
CA VAL A 75 9.49 21.01 -9.41
C VAL A 75 10.29 21.66 -8.28
N THR A 76 9.70 22.60 -7.56
CA THR A 76 10.43 23.42 -6.58
C THR A 76 10.54 22.79 -5.19
N LEU A 77 9.55 21.96 -4.80
CA LEU A 77 9.28 21.57 -3.41
C LEU A 77 9.38 22.75 -2.43
N SER A 78 8.97 23.96 -2.84
CA SER A 78 9.24 25.22 -2.12
C SER A 78 8.73 25.26 -0.67
N THR A 79 7.75 24.42 -0.32
CA THR A 79 7.23 24.29 1.05
C THR A 79 8.16 23.52 2.00
N PHE A 80 9.04 22.64 1.49
CA PHE A 80 9.95 21.83 2.32
C PHE A 80 10.97 22.69 3.07
N PRO A 81 11.72 23.60 2.42
CA PRO A 81 12.63 24.50 3.12
C PRO A 81 11.96 25.27 4.26
N GLY A 82 10.79 25.87 4.00
CA GLY A 82 10.07 26.67 5.00
C GLY A 82 9.66 25.89 6.26
N TYR A 83 9.47 24.57 6.18
CA TYR A 83 9.21 23.74 7.36
C TYR A 83 10.46 23.42 8.17
N LEU A 84 11.57 23.14 7.49
CA LEU A 84 12.82 22.74 8.13
C LEU A 84 13.54 23.96 8.71
N GLU A 85 13.52 25.09 8.00
CA GLU A 85 14.11 26.35 8.43
C GLU A 85 13.50 26.87 9.74
N LYS A 86 12.18 26.68 9.93
CA LYS A 86 11.52 27.00 11.20
C LYS A 86 12.14 26.26 12.38
N ARG A 87 12.57 25.00 12.19
CA ARG A 87 13.22 24.17 13.22
C ARG A 87 14.72 24.44 13.33
N ALA A 88 15.37 24.82 12.23
CA ALA A 88 16.78 25.21 12.19
C ALA A 88 17.02 26.58 12.83
N SER A 89 18.27 26.98 12.97
CA SER A 89 18.70 28.34 13.30
C SER A 89 19.43 28.97 12.12
N GLU A 90 19.72 30.28 12.16
CA GLU A 90 20.57 30.92 11.14
C GLU A 90 21.93 30.22 11.00
N ASP A 91 22.48 29.72 12.11
CA ASP A 91 23.78 29.05 12.15
C ASP A 91 23.73 27.59 11.63
N THR A 92 22.57 26.92 11.73
CA THR A 92 22.44 25.51 11.32
C THR A 92 21.82 25.32 9.94
N TRP A 93 21.13 26.34 9.42
CA TRP A 93 20.33 26.24 8.19
C TRP A 93 21.14 25.81 6.97
N GLU A 94 22.33 26.37 6.73
CA GLU A 94 23.14 26.03 5.54
C GLU A 94 23.41 24.52 5.44
N ARG A 95 23.73 23.86 6.57
CA ARG A 95 24.02 22.43 6.62
C ARG A 95 22.76 21.57 6.57
N VAL A 96 21.69 22.03 7.23
CA VAL A 96 20.36 21.39 7.14
C VAL A 96 19.83 21.43 5.71
N ASP A 97 19.95 22.57 5.03
CA ASP A 97 19.46 22.74 3.66
C ASP A 97 20.28 21.92 2.67
N HIS A 98 21.60 21.83 2.87
CA HIS A 98 22.43 20.90 2.10
C HIS A 98 21.99 19.44 2.27
N GLY A 99 21.68 19.02 3.51
CA GLY A 99 21.13 17.69 3.78
C GLY A 99 19.75 17.51 3.13
N ARG A 100 18.85 18.49 3.27
CA ARG A 100 17.54 18.48 2.61
C ARG A 100 17.68 18.32 1.11
N ASP A 101 18.51 19.12 0.45
CA ASP A 101 18.69 19.04 -1.00
C ASP A 101 19.16 17.64 -1.40
N ARG A 102 20.20 17.12 -0.73
CA ARG A 102 20.75 15.80 -1.04
C ARG A 102 19.75 14.65 -0.84
N HIS A 103 18.88 14.73 0.17
CA HIS A 103 17.99 13.61 0.55
C HIS A 103 16.55 13.76 0.07
N CYS A 104 16.04 14.98 -0.03
CA CYS A 104 14.66 15.25 -0.39
C CYS A 104 14.52 15.66 -1.86
N ALA A 105 15.58 16.20 -2.50
CA ALA A 105 15.49 16.59 -3.91
C ALA A 105 15.37 15.41 -4.87
N SER A 106 15.56 14.17 -4.39
CA SER A 106 15.32 12.97 -5.19
C SER A 106 13.88 12.86 -5.68
N CYS A 107 12.91 13.43 -4.95
CA CYS A 107 11.51 13.46 -5.34
C CYS A 107 11.16 14.60 -6.31
N HIS A 108 12.07 15.55 -6.57
CA HIS A 108 11.85 16.60 -7.58
C HIS A 108 11.75 15.96 -8.96
N THR A 109 10.82 16.45 -9.77
CA THR A 109 10.57 15.93 -11.11
C THR A 109 10.43 17.08 -12.12
N SER A 110 10.54 16.77 -13.40
CA SER A 110 10.37 17.71 -14.52
C SER A 110 9.25 17.27 -15.45
N CYS A 111 8.96 18.05 -16.50
CA CYS A 111 8.02 17.63 -17.53
C CYS A 111 8.40 16.25 -18.11
N GLY A 112 9.69 16.03 -18.41
CA GLY A 112 10.18 14.74 -18.90
C GLY A 112 10.03 13.61 -17.86
N GLY A 113 10.22 13.90 -16.57
CA GLY A 113 10.01 12.93 -15.49
C GLY A 113 8.55 12.56 -15.23
N CYS A 114 7.61 13.44 -15.60
CA CYS A 114 6.17 13.21 -15.46
C CYS A 114 5.49 12.73 -16.73
N HIS A 115 6.01 13.02 -17.93
CA HIS A 115 5.30 12.77 -19.19
C HIS A 115 6.00 11.78 -20.12
N VAL A 116 7.27 11.44 -19.88
CA VAL A 116 8.06 10.62 -20.82
C VAL A 116 8.81 9.48 -20.12
N SER A 117 9.40 9.79 -18.96
CA SER A 117 10.31 8.93 -18.23
C SER A 117 9.84 8.71 -16.80
N ARG A 118 10.59 7.89 -16.07
CA ARG A 118 10.42 7.73 -14.62
C ARG A 118 11.22 8.80 -13.86
N PRO A 119 10.71 9.30 -12.72
CA PRO A 119 11.49 10.16 -11.84
C PRO A 119 12.80 9.50 -11.42
N LYS A 120 13.87 10.30 -11.28
CA LYS A 120 15.23 9.80 -10.99
C LYS A 120 15.28 8.85 -9.78
N TYR A 121 14.47 9.11 -8.76
CA TYR A 121 14.38 8.30 -7.55
C TYR A 121 13.89 6.86 -7.78
N SER A 122 13.00 6.62 -8.74
CA SER A 122 12.45 5.29 -9.03
C SER A 122 13.25 4.51 -10.08
N GLY A 123 14.42 5.03 -10.45
CA GLY A 123 15.29 4.48 -11.49
C GLY A 123 15.20 5.25 -12.81
N LYS A 124 16.17 5.01 -13.69
CA LYS A 124 16.23 5.62 -15.03
C LYS A 124 15.49 4.73 -16.03
N GLY A 125 14.74 5.34 -16.94
CA GLY A 125 14.10 4.64 -18.05
C GLY A 125 12.85 5.36 -18.57
N PHE A 126 12.46 5.07 -19.81
CA PHE A 126 11.20 5.53 -20.39
C PHE A 126 10.05 4.65 -19.94
N VAL A 127 8.88 5.25 -19.68
CA VAL A 127 7.70 4.48 -19.25
C VAL A 127 7.11 3.72 -20.44
N ASN A 128 6.99 4.38 -21.60
CA ASN A 128 6.37 3.84 -22.82
C ASN A 128 7.22 4.11 -24.05
N GLY A 129 8.50 3.74 -24.01
CA GLY A 129 9.40 3.89 -25.16
C GLY A 129 9.50 5.32 -25.73
N HIS A 130 9.70 6.30 -24.85
CA HIS A 130 9.80 7.73 -25.17
C HIS A 130 8.51 8.42 -25.66
N ILE A 131 7.35 7.74 -25.61
CA ILE A 131 6.07 8.37 -25.92
C ILE A 131 5.73 9.44 -24.88
N PHE A 132 5.44 10.65 -25.37
CA PHE A 132 4.98 11.78 -24.56
C PHE A 132 3.51 11.58 -24.20
N SER A 133 3.26 11.30 -22.93
CA SER A 133 1.92 11.07 -22.39
C SER A 133 1.39 12.35 -21.75
N ALA A 134 0.38 12.97 -22.37
CA ALA A 134 -0.25 14.18 -21.84
C ALA A 134 -0.76 14.01 -20.41
N LYS A 135 -1.22 12.80 -20.07
CA LYS A 135 -1.52 12.39 -18.70
C LYS A 135 -0.40 11.46 -18.20
N PRO A 136 0.23 11.79 -17.05
CA PRO A 136 1.20 10.89 -16.43
C PRO A 136 0.59 9.52 -16.10
N ASP A 137 1.40 8.47 -16.25
CA ASP A 137 1.11 7.13 -15.76
C ASP A 137 1.02 7.17 -14.22
N PRO A 138 -0.16 6.86 -13.64
CA PRO A 138 -0.36 7.01 -12.21
C PRO A 138 0.47 6.01 -11.39
N VAL A 139 0.84 4.86 -11.96
CA VAL A 139 1.66 3.85 -11.29
C VAL A 139 3.14 4.21 -11.40
N ASN A 140 3.61 4.40 -12.63
CA ASN A 140 5.04 4.53 -12.91
C ASN A 140 5.61 5.93 -12.69
N GLN A 141 4.77 6.98 -12.61
CA GLN A 141 5.22 8.35 -12.40
C GLN A 141 4.68 8.93 -11.09
N CYS A 142 3.37 8.85 -10.83
CA CYS A 142 2.82 9.38 -9.57
C CYS A 142 3.21 8.53 -8.36
N THR A 143 2.91 7.22 -8.36
CA THR A 143 3.25 6.37 -7.21
C THR A 143 4.73 6.03 -7.11
N ALA A 144 5.52 6.28 -8.14
CA ALA A 144 6.98 6.24 -8.02
C ALA A 144 7.53 7.21 -6.96
N CYS A 145 6.95 8.42 -6.87
CA CYS A 145 7.33 9.42 -5.87
C CYS A 145 6.45 9.36 -4.62
N HIS A 146 5.15 9.07 -4.77
CA HIS A 146 4.19 9.08 -3.65
C HIS A 146 3.99 7.71 -2.97
N GLY A 147 4.57 6.65 -3.56
CA GLY A 147 4.93 5.38 -2.96
C GLY A 147 3.95 4.78 -1.95
N SER A 148 4.52 4.31 -0.84
CA SER A 148 3.85 3.52 0.20
C SER A 148 2.80 4.28 1.01
N ARG A 149 2.80 5.62 0.98
CA ARG A 149 1.85 6.47 1.71
C ARG A 149 0.65 6.91 0.88
N VAL A 150 0.73 6.85 -0.44
CA VAL A 150 -0.36 7.28 -1.33
C VAL A 150 -0.78 6.14 -2.24
N GLY A 151 0.16 5.56 -2.98
CA GLY A 151 -0.12 4.47 -3.91
C GLY A 151 -0.71 3.25 -3.20
N ASN A 152 -0.08 2.81 -2.11
CA ASN A 152 -0.59 1.64 -1.38
C ASN A 152 -1.99 1.87 -0.82
N GLU A 153 -2.28 3.08 -0.33
CA GLU A 153 -3.59 3.48 0.18
C GLU A 153 -4.64 3.56 -0.94
N PHE A 154 -4.29 4.19 -2.06
CA PHE A 154 -5.18 4.40 -3.21
C PHE A 154 -5.56 3.10 -3.89
N TYR A 155 -4.58 2.20 -4.04
CA TYR A 155 -4.78 0.93 -4.72
C TYR A 155 -5.12 -0.23 -3.79
N GLY A 156 -5.22 -0.02 -2.48
CA GLY A 156 -5.63 -1.07 -1.54
C GLY A 156 -4.56 -2.13 -1.26
N ALA A 157 -3.28 -1.76 -1.39
CA ALA A 157 -2.20 -2.49 -0.73
C ALA A 157 -2.17 -2.19 0.78
N ARG A 158 -2.82 -1.10 1.22
CA ARG A 158 -3.13 -0.76 2.61
C ARG A 158 -4.60 -0.37 2.71
N GLY A 159 -5.39 -1.14 3.45
CA GLY A 159 -6.85 -1.01 3.46
C GLY A 159 -7.51 -1.44 2.14
N GLN A 160 -8.75 -1.02 1.91
CA GLN A 160 -9.60 -1.53 0.80
C GLN A 160 -9.47 -0.75 -0.53
N GLY A 161 -8.51 0.17 -0.66
CA GLY A 161 -8.35 1.04 -1.83
C GLY A 161 -9.42 2.12 -1.95
N ASP A 162 -9.12 3.23 -2.61
CA ASP A 162 -10.03 4.39 -2.69
C ASP A 162 -11.32 4.08 -3.46
N VAL A 163 -12.46 4.54 -2.94
CA VAL A 163 -13.78 4.35 -3.53
C VAL A 163 -13.90 5.02 -4.91
N HIS A 164 -13.20 6.14 -5.13
CA HIS A 164 -13.23 6.85 -6.41
C HIS A 164 -12.60 6.01 -7.51
N LEU A 165 -11.46 5.38 -7.26
CA LEU A 165 -10.86 4.43 -8.20
C LEU A 165 -11.72 3.18 -8.33
N ARG A 166 -12.07 2.56 -7.21
CA ARG A 166 -12.68 1.23 -7.21
C ARG A 166 -14.06 1.23 -7.87
N GLU A 167 -14.94 2.15 -7.49
CA GLU A 167 -16.34 2.17 -7.97
C GLU A 167 -16.54 3.05 -9.21
N TYR A 168 -15.74 4.12 -9.35
CA TYR A 168 -15.96 5.15 -10.38
C TYR A 168 -14.85 5.25 -11.41
N ASN A 169 -13.81 4.40 -11.30
CA ASN A 169 -12.66 4.39 -12.21
C ASN A 169 -11.93 5.74 -12.32
N MET A 170 -11.99 6.55 -11.26
CA MET A 170 -11.31 7.83 -11.17
C MET A 170 -9.84 7.59 -10.79
N SER A 171 -8.92 7.96 -11.67
CA SER A 171 -7.49 7.98 -11.41
C SER A 171 -7.09 9.30 -10.72
N CYS A 172 -5.80 9.46 -10.39
CA CYS A 172 -5.27 10.61 -9.65
C CYS A 172 -5.67 11.95 -10.27
N GLU A 173 -5.68 12.05 -11.59
CA GLU A 173 -5.96 13.29 -12.33
C GLU A 173 -7.43 13.72 -12.28
N ALA A 174 -8.33 12.84 -11.82
CA ALA A 174 -9.72 13.19 -11.59
C ALA A 174 -9.89 14.06 -10.34
N CYS A 175 -8.97 13.96 -9.39
CA CYS A 175 -8.89 14.83 -8.21
C CYS A 175 -7.85 15.92 -8.39
N HIS A 176 -6.76 15.62 -9.11
CA HIS A 176 -5.66 16.54 -9.35
C HIS A 176 -5.63 17.04 -10.79
N SER A 177 -6.13 18.25 -11.02
CA SER A 177 -6.18 18.84 -12.36
C SER A 177 -4.78 19.21 -12.88
N ALA A 178 -4.66 19.40 -14.19
CA ALA A 178 -3.45 19.98 -14.78
C ALA A 178 -3.16 21.38 -14.20
N GLU A 179 -4.20 22.18 -13.97
CA GLU A 179 -4.10 23.48 -13.33
C GLU A 179 -3.47 23.39 -11.93
N GLU A 180 -3.91 22.46 -11.08
CA GLU A 180 -3.27 22.23 -9.76
C GLU A 180 -1.83 21.76 -9.91
N MET A 181 -1.59 20.79 -10.79
CA MET A 181 -0.29 20.13 -10.93
C MET A 181 0.79 21.09 -11.46
N HIS A 182 0.40 22.05 -12.30
CA HIS A 182 1.27 23.05 -12.92
C HIS A 182 1.22 24.43 -12.23
N ALA A 183 0.34 24.63 -11.25
CA ALA A 183 0.23 25.90 -10.53
C ALA A 183 1.55 26.28 -9.85
N ALA A 184 1.99 27.52 -10.10
CA ALA A 184 3.18 28.08 -9.48
C ALA A 184 2.96 28.23 -7.97
N ALA A 185 3.97 27.87 -7.18
CA ALA A 185 3.94 28.06 -5.74
C ALA A 185 4.18 29.54 -5.39
N PRO A 186 3.23 30.25 -4.75
CA PRO A 186 3.45 31.63 -4.34
C PRO A 186 4.61 31.75 -3.36
N GLU A 187 5.29 32.90 -3.37
CA GLU A 187 6.32 33.21 -2.38
C GLU A 187 5.72 33.17 -0.96
N GLY A 188 6.40 32.48 -0.04
CA GLY A 188 5.95 32.34 1.34
C GLY A 188 4.77 31.38 1.54
N LEU A 189 4.43 30.55 0.56
CA LEU A 189 3.42 29.50 0.71
C LEU A 189 3.74 28.59 1.89
N GLU A 190 2.90 28.60 2.92
CA GLU A 190 3.21 27.88 4.17
C GLU A 190 3.22 26.36 3.98
N ASN A 191 2.26 25.83 3.21
CA ASN A 191 2.15 24.41 2.89
C ASN A 191 1.24 24.15 1.68
N ARG A 192 1.25 22.91 1.17
CA ARG A 192 0.45 22.52 0.00
C ARG A 192 -1.06 22.78 0.12
N TYR A 193 -1.61 22.82 1.33
CA TYR A 193 -3.04 23.09 1.52
C TYR A 193 -3.41 24.58 1.39
N HIS A 194 -2.42 25.47 1.29
CA HIS A 194 -2.62 26.90 1.06
C HIS A 194 -2.58 27.28 -0.43
N LEU A 195 -2.30 26.33 -1.33
CA LEU A 195 -2.41 26.55 -2.77
C LEU A 195 -3.90 26.66 -3.14
N GLU A 196 -4.28 27.68 -3.89
CA GLU A 196 -5.70 27.97 -4.20
C GLU A 196 -6.30 26.86 -5.08
N GLU A 197 -5.47 26.32 -5.97
CA GLU A 197 -5.78 25.28 -6.94
C GLU A 197 -5.81 23.87 -6.32
N ALA A 198 -5.45 23.72 -5.03
CA ALA A 198 -5.38 22.42 -4.38
C ALA A 198 -6.72 21.67 -4.39
N ALA A 199 -6.65 20.36 -4.66
CA ALA A 199 -7.83 19.50 -4.75
C ALA A 199 -8.77 19.62 -3.54
N ASN A 200 -10.07 19.86 -3.79
CA ASN A 200 -11.07 20.00 -2.75
C ASN A 200 -12.28 19.08 -2.96
N CYS A 201 -12.63 18.31 -1.92
CA CYS A 201 -13.80 17.43 -1.97
C CYS A 201 -15.10 18.17 -2.33
N LYS A 202 -15.22 19.46 -1.98
CA LYS A 202 -16.44 20.26 -2.19
C LYS A 202 -16.64 20.66 -3.66
N ASP A 203 -15.64 20.52 -4.52
CA ASP A 203 -15.76 20.85 -5.94
C ASP A 203 -16.69 19.85 -6.66
N CYS A 204 -16.67 18.59 -6.22
CA CYS A 204 -17.57 17.54 -6.71
C CYS A 204 -18.74 17.26 -5.74
N HIS A 205 -18.50 17.28 -4.42
CA HIS A 205 -19.52 16.94 -3.42
C HIS A 205 -20.25 18.18 -2.91
N LYS A 206 -21.13 18.69 -3.76
CA LYS A 206 -21.99 19.85 -3.48
C LYS A 206 -23.13 19.45 -2.52
N ASP A 207 -23.71 20.44 -1.82
CA ASP A 207 -24.88 20.30 -0.95
C ASP A 207 -24.71 19.48 0.35
N LEU A 208 -23.52 19.45 0.95
CA LEU A 208 -23.27 18.75 2.23
C LEU A 208 -24.23 19.15 3.37
N GLN A 209 -24.66 20.41 3.43
CA GLN A 209 -25.54 20.91 4.49
C GLN A 209 -27.02 20.59 4.26
N TYR A 210 -27.46 20.45 3.00
CA TYR A 210 -28.87 20.26 2.65
C TYR A 210 -29.14 18.87 2.04
N GLY A 211 -28.11 18.05 1.90
CA GLY A 211 -28.20 16.69 1.39
C GLY A 211 -28.92 15.71 2.32
N SER A 212 -29.11 14.50 1.81
CA SER A 212 -29.83 13.40 2.46
C SER A 212 -29.09 12.82 3.67
N VAL A 213 -27.77 12.96 3.73
CA VAL A 213 -26.94 12.45 4.83
C VAL A 213 -27.05 13.38 6.04
N ARG A 214 -27.76 12.90 7.07
CA ARG A 214 -27.96 13.65 8.32
C ARG A 214 -26.66 14.08 8.97
N ASP A 215 -25.65 13.21 9.00
CA ASP A 215 -24.42 13.44 9.75
C ASP A 215 -23.56 14.56 9.16
N HIS A 216 -23.64 14.79 7.84
CA HIS A 216 -23.03 15.97 7.22
C HIS A 216 -23.60 17.25 7.83
N ARG A 217 -24.91 17.34 8.08
CA ARG A 217 -25.52 18.54 8.70
C ARG A 217 -25.03 18.81 10.13
N ILE A 218 -24.61 17.76 10.84
CA ILE A 218 -24.16 17.83 12.23
C ILE A 218 -22.69 18.25 12.31
N HIS A 219 -21.86 17.66 11.43
CA HIS A 219 -20.40 17.73 11.48
C HIS A 219 -19.77 18.68 10.46
N ASN A 220 -20.52 19.17 9.47
CA ASN A 220 -20.01 20.11 8.49
C ASN A 220 -19.37 21.33 9.18
N ASN A 221 -18.20 21.73 8.68
CA ASN A 221 -17.34 22.78 9.24
C ASN A 221 -16.91 22.58 10.71
N LYS A 222 -17.00 21.36 11.27
CA LYS A 222 -16.47 21.01 12.60
C LYS A 222 -15.45 19.89 12.54
N VAL A 223 -15.67 18.94 11.65
CA VAL A 223 -14.85 17.74 11.50
C VAL A 223 -14.47 17.61 10.02
N GLN A 224 -13.21 17.38 9.74
CA GLN A 224 -12.71 17.12 8.38
C GLN A 224 -13.38 15.87 7.80
N CYS A 225 -13.74 15.89 6.50
CA CYS A 225 -14.42 14.77 5.84
C CYS A 225 -13.67 13.44 6.02
N GLN A 226 -12.34 13.46 5.92
CA GLN A 226 -11.49 12.28 6.05
C GLN A 226 -11.56 11.63 7.45
N VAL A 227 -11.96 12.33 8.52
CA VAL A 227 -12.20 11.70 9.83
C VAL A 227 -13.28 10.63 9.76
N CYS A 228 -14.28 10.83 8.89
CA CYS A 228 -15.35 9.86 8.68
C CYS A 228 -15.07 8.94 7.49
N HIS A 229 -14.30 9.40 6.50
CA HIS A 229 -14.20 8.73 5.21
C HIS A 229 -12.85 8.07 4.95
N SER A 230 -11.84 8.25 5.81
CA SER A 230 -10.56 7.56 5.69
C SER A 230 -10.59 6.24 6.46
N GLN A 231 -9.82 5.27 5.96
CA GLN A 231 -9.45 4.06 6.71
C GLN A 231 -8.19 4.36 7.54
N THR A 232 -7.71 3.38 8.30
CA THR A 232 -6.36 3.43 8.87
C THR A 232 -5.30 3.64 7.77
N TYR A 233 -4.21 4.31 8.13
CA TYR A 233 -3.15 4.70 7.23
C TYR A 233 -1.82 4.73 7.96
N VAL A 234 -0.73 4.88 7.21
CA VAL A 234 0.62 4.73 7.78
C VAL A 234 1.13 6.00 8.41
N ASN A 235 1.73 5.82 9.58
CA ASN A 235 2.52 6.80 10.30
C ASN A 235 3.97 6.31 10.33
N CYS A 236 4.95 7.21 10.17
CA CYS A 236 6.37 6.83 10.19
C CYS A 236 7.12 7.75 11.16
N TYR A 237 8.09 7.19 11.88
CA TYR A 237 8.82 7.85 12.96
C TYR A 237 10.32 7.85 12.72
N SER A 238 11.00 8.75 13.44
CA SER A 238 12.44 8.67 13.69
C SER A 238 13.29 8.46 12.43
N CYS A 239 13.00 9.23 11.37
CA CYS A 239 13.86 9.21 10.20
C CYS A 239 15.20 9.88 10.49
N HIS A 240 16.28 9.25 10.06
CA HIS A 240 17.64 9.79 10.10
C HIS A 240 18.25 9.76 8.70
N THR A 241 19.03 10.78 8.35
CA THR A 241 19.75 10.85 7.08
C THR A 241 21.18 10.34 7.23
N GLY A 242 21.70 9.66 6.21
CA GLY A 242 23.05 9.12 6.22
C GLY A 242 23.62 8.90 4.82
N THR A 243 24.88 8.49 4.75
CA THR A 243 25.54 8.14 3.49
C THR A 243 26.24 6.80 3.65
N ASP A 244 26.08 5.90 2.68
CA ASP A 244 26.77 4.60 2.70
C ASP A 244 28.25 4.75 2.30
N GLU A 245 29.00 3.65 2.33
CA GLU A 245 30.43 3.64 1.97
C GLU A 245 30.71 4.08 0.52
N ALA A 246 29.72 3.97 -0.37
CA ALA A 246 29.81 4.37 -1.77
C ALA A 246 29.42 5.84 -2.01
N GLY A 247 29.04 6.59 -0.96
CA GLY A 247 28.62 7.97 -1.09
C GLY A 247 27.12 8.13 -1.43
N ILE A 248 26.34 7.06 -1.41
CA ILE A 248 24.90 7.09 -1.73
C ILE A 248 24.13 7.53 -0.48
N ALA A 249 23.30 8.56 -0.68
CA ALA A 249 22.42 9.09 0.36
C ALA A 249 21.30 8.09 0.68
N TYR A 250 21.06 7.83 1.96
CA TYR A 250 19.92 7.04 2.42
C TYR A 250 19.20 7.73 3.57
N PHE A 251 17.98 7.26 3.84
CA PHE A 251 17.25 7.56 5.07
C PHE A 251 16.87 6.25 5.75
N ILE A 252 16.91 6.23 7.08
CA ILE A 252 16.45 5.09 7.87
C ILE A 252 15.17 5.52 8.56
N ASN A 253 14.09 4.79 8.34
CA ASN A 253 12.87 4.89 9.12
C ASN A 253 12.90 3.79 10.19
N ASN A 254 13.02 4.15 11.46
CA ASN A 254 13.17 3.17 12.53
C ASN A 254 11.84 2.51 12.93
N HIS A 255 10.70 3.15 12.63
CA HIS A 255 9.40 2.64 13.03
C HIS A 255 8.27 3.18 12.14
N GLU A 256 7.45 2.30 11.61
CA GLU A 256 6.16 2.66 11.01
C GLU A 256 5.04 1.83 11.61
N PHE A 257 3.85 2.42 11.69
CA PHE A 257 2.65 1.71 12.11
C PHE A 257 1.43 2.20 11.34
N GLU A 258 0.49 1.29 11.13
CA GLU A 258 -0.82 1.61 10.56
C GLU A 258 -1.78 2.06 11.68
N GLY A 259 -2.29 3.28 11.58
CA GLY A 259 -3.26 3.79 12.54
C GLY A 259 -3.85 5.14 12.13
N MET A 260 -5.03 5.44 12.67
CA MET A 260 -5.71 6.71 12.45
C MET A 260 -5.76 7.50 13.75
N LYS A 261 -5.27 8.75 13.72
CA LYS A 261 -5.38 9.68 14.84
C LYS A 261 -6.15 10.93 14.45
N ILE A 262 -7.07 11.32 15.32
CA ILE A 262 -7.88 12.54 15.24
C ILE A 262 -7.28 13.54 16.22
N GLY A 263 -6.91 14.71 15.73
CA GLY A 263 -6.40 15.78 16.58
C GLY A 263 -7.02 17.13 16.28
N PHE A 264 -6.54 18.15 16.97
CA PHE A 264 -6.92 19.51 16.63
C PHE A 264 -6.26 19.95 15.33
N ASN A 265 -7.00 20.75 14.57
CA ASN A 265 -6.52 21.28 13.30
C ASN A 265 -5.36 22.27 13.51
N PRO A 266 -4.12 21.96 13.08
CA PRO A 266 -3.02 22.89 13.19
C PRO A 266 -3.08 24.01 12.14
N ASP A 267 -3.83 23.80 11.06
CA ASP A 267 -3.86 24.69 9.90
C ASP A 267 -4.95 25.77 10.02
N ARG A 268 -4.58 27.03 9.81
CA ARG A 268 -5.50 28.18 9.75
C ARG A 268 -5.61 28.71 8.32
N ILE A 269 -6.33 27.97 7.48
CA ILE A 269 -6.46 28.28 6.04
C ILE A 269 -7.86 28.84 5.76
N PRO A 270 -8.02 29.80 4.84
CA PRO A 270 -9.34 30.17 4.31
C PRO A 270 -10.15 28.93 3.92
N ASN A 271 -11.41 28.84 4.34
CA ASN A 271 -12.32 27.70 4.10
C ASN A 271 -11.96 26.37 4.82
N ASN A 272 -10.93 26.35 5.67
CA ASN A 272 -10.61 25.26 6.60
C ASN A 272 -10.97 25.62 8.05
N ASN A 273 -12.24 25.43 8.41
CA ASN A 273 -12.75 25.76 9.75
C ASN A 273 -12.96 24.54 10.65
N TYR A 274 -12.36 23.39 10.30
CA TYR A 274 -12.53 22.17 11.10
C TYR A 274 -11.85 22.32 12.46
N LYS A 275 -12.55 21.87 13.51
CA LYS A 275 -11.98 21.72 14.86
C LYS A 275 -11.14 20.44 14.92
N TYR A 276 -11.68 19.32 14.41
CA TYR A 276 -11.01 18.03 14.39
C TYR A 276 -10.62 17.64 12.97
N VAL A 277 -9.38 17.19 12.81
CA VAL A 277 -8.80 16.68 11.57
C VAL A 277 -8.17 15.32 11.83
N ILE A 278 -7.92 14.56 10.78
CA ILE A 278 -7.00 13.43 10.89
C ILE A 278 -5.56 13.93 10.79
N LEU A 279 -4.68 13.36 11.60
CA LEU A 279 -3.28 13.69 11.68
C LEU A 279 -2.44 12.48 11.31
N ARG A 280 -1.37 12.71 10.54
CA ARG A 280 -0.36 11.72 10.24
C ARG A 280 0.96 12.13 10.87
N HIS A 281 1.65 11.19 11.49
CA HIS A 281 3.02 11.41 11.92
C HIS A 281 3.93 11.53 10.69
N VAL A 282 4.56 12.69 10.53
CA VAL A 282 5.58 12.89 9.50
C VAL A 282 6.94 12.57 10.09
N PRO A 283 7.83 11.91 9.33
CA PRO A 283 9.04 11.34 9.90
C PRO A 283 10.12 12.41 10.07
N VAL A 284 9.87 13.36 10.98
CA VAL A 284 10.82 14.41 11.35
C VAL A 284 11.30 14.13 12.77
N ASP A 285 12.59 13.87 12.89
CA ASP A 285 13.26 13.61 14.15
C ASP A 285 14.09 14.84 14.56
N HIS A 286 14.31 15.06 15.86
CA HIS A 286 15.16 16.16 16.32
C HIS A 286 16.62 16.01 15.89
N LYS A 287 17.04 14.78 15.56
CA LYS A 287 18.39 14.39 15.12
C LYS A 287 18.45 14.02 13.62
N LEU A 288 17.39 14.31 12.86
CA LEU A 288 17.28 13.96 11.44
C LEU A 288 18.55 14.32 10.62
N PHE A 289 19.19 15.44 10.96
CA PHE A 289 20.35 15.98 10.26
C PHE A 289 21.67 15.93 11.04
N ASP A 290 21.75 15.18 12.14
CA ASP A 290 22.98 15.06 12.97
C ASP A 290 24.20 14.61 12.18
N TYR A 291 24.00 13.83 11.11
CA TYR A 291 25.06 13.45 10.17
C TYR A 291 25.73 14.66 9.50
N TYR A 292 24.96 15.72 9.21
CA TYR A 292 25.44 16.94 8.56
C TYR A 292 25.85 18.02 9.57
N ILE A 293 25.10 18.13 10.67
CA ILE A 293 25.32 19.09 11.75
C ILE A 293 24.60 18.61 13.01
N GLU A 294 25.35 18.47 14.11
CA GLU A 294 24.80 18.16 15.44
C GLU A 294 23.80 19.25 15.87
N ASP A 295 22.69 18.84 16.47
CA ASP A 295 21.61 19.73 16.91
C ASP A 295 21.07 20.63 15.79
N GLY A 296 20.96 20.10 14.56
CA GLY A 296 20.51 20.86 13.39
C GLY A 296 19.14 21.52 13.56
N PHE A 297 18.30 21.01 14.47
CA PHE A 297 16.97 21.53 14.82
C PHE A 297 16.86 22.05 16.26
N PRO A 298 17.55 23.15 16.62
CA PRO A 298 17.52 23.68 17.99
C PRO A 298 16.13 24.22 18.39
N ARG A 299 15.24 24.47 17.42
CA ARG A 299 13.87 24.96 17.62
C ARG A 299 12.83 23.88 17.29
N PHE A 300 13.09 22.62 17.62
CA PHE A 300 12.23 21.50 17.25
C PHE A 300 10.74 21.73 17.61
N ASP A 301 10.45 22.27 18.79
CA ASP A 301 9.08 22.43 19.29
C ASP A 301 8.18 23.44 18.54
N VAL A 302 8.71 24.21 17.59
CA VAL A 302 7.93 25.28 16.92
C VAL A 302 6.86 24.77 15.97
N SER A 303 6.88 23.49 15.63
CA SER A 303 5.94 22.87 14.70
C SER A 303 5.62 21.44 15.17
N PRO A 304 4.37 20.97 15.04
CA PRO A 304 4.03 19.61 15.39
C PRO A 304 4.65 18.60 14.41
N THR A 305 4.93 17.39 14.89
CA THR A 305 5.33 16.22 14.09
C THR A 305 4.11 15.45 13.59
N TRP A 306 2.97 15.60 14.26
CA TRP A 306 1.66 15.19 13.77
C TRP A 306 1.02 16.31 12.95
N LYS A 307 0.91 16.10 11.64
CA LYS A 307 0.41 17.12 10.70
C LYS A 307 -0.91 16.69 10.09
N ARG A 308 -1.70 17.68 9.64
CA ARG A 308 -2.95 17.43 8.90
C ARG A 308 -2.68 16.46 7.74
N ALA A 309 -3.50 15.42 7.67
CA ALA A 309 -3.38 14.38 6.67
C ALA A 309 -4.47 14.47 5.58
N SER A 310 -4.10 13.99 4.40
CA SER A 310 -5.01 13.67 3.28
C SER A 310 -4.67 12.27 2.75
N PRO A 311 -5.02 11.19 3.49
CA PRO A 311 -4.86 9.82 3.06
C PRO A 311 -5.66 9.56 1.79
N HIS A 312 -5.14 8.68 0.94
CA HIS A 312 -5.75 8.36 -0.36
C HIS A 312 -6.52 7.05 -0.30
N ASN A 313 -7.24 6.80 0.80
CA ASN A 313 -7.94 5.54 1.06
C ASN A 313 -9.45 5.76 1.28
N ILE A 314 -10.02 6.78 0.65
CA ILE A 314 -11.36 7.30 0.94
C ILE A 314 -12.42 6.23 0.70
N GLN A 315 -13.30 6.01 1.68
CA GLN A 315 -14.50 5.20 1.57
C GLN A 315 -15.73 6.05 1.82
N ARG A 316 -16.82 5.72 1.11
CA ARG A 316 -18.15 6.27 1.41
C ARG A 316 -18.61 5.88 2.82
N ARG A 317 -18.30 4.65 3.25
CA ARG A 317 -18.61 4.10 4.57
C ARG A 317 -17.35 3.45 5.14
N THR A 318 -17.06 3.74 6.39
CA THR A 318 -15.93 3.20 7.16
C THR A 318 -16.45 2.61 8.46
N TRP A 319 -15.63 1.81 9.14
CA TRP A 319 -15.97 1.32 10.47
C TRP A 319 -16.25 2.47 11.45
N GLN A 320 -15.48 3.55 11.35
CA GLN A 320 -15.60 4.75 12.20
C GLN A 320 -16.94 5.46 12.00
N ASN A 321 -17.48 5.46 10.77
CA ASN A 321 -18.76 6.08 10.46
C ASN A 321 -19.96 5.10 10.43
N ALA A 322 -19.71 3.81 10.71
CA ALA A 322 -20.75 2.79 10.79
C ALA A 322 -21.77 3.10 11.90
N ASN A 323 -21.31 3.68 13.01
CA ASN A 323 -22.13 4.07 14.14
C ASN A 323 -21.54 5.31 14.84
N CYS A 324 -22.37 6.17 15.43
CA CYS A 324 -21.86 7.34 16.15
C CYS A 324 -20.84 6.98 17.23
N ASN A 325 -21.02 5.86 17.94
CA ASN A 325 -20.15 5.42 19.03
C ASN A 325 -18.91 4.68 18.55
N ASN A 326 -18.73 4.44 17.25
CA ASN A 326 -17.45 4.00 16.69
C ASN A 326 -16.46 5.15 16.55
N CYS A 327 -16.90 6.40 16.78
CA CYS A 327 -16.06 7.59 16.86
C CYS A 327 -16.23 8.32 18.21
N HIS A 328 -17.47 8.48 18.67
CA HIS A 328 -17.75 9.14 19.95
C HIS A 328 -17.36 8.26 21.15
N GLY A 329 -16.58 8.84 22.07
CA GLY A 329 -16.09 8.19 23.28
C GLY A 329 -15.15 7.02 23.01
N GLN A 330 -14.44 7.06 21.88
CA GLN A 330 -13.37 6.13 21.52
C GLN A 330 -12.04 6.83 21.74
N ARG A 331 -11.36 6.56 22.86
CA ARG A 331 -10.14 7.28 23.23
C ARG A 331 -9.03 7.08 22.21
N ASP A 332 -8.87 5.85 21.74
CA ASP A 332 -7.73 5.41 20.93
C ASP A 332 -7.68 6.09 19.56
N LEU A 333 -8.81 6.61 19.08
CA LEU A 333 -8.89 7.37 17.83
C LEU A 333 -8.38 8.80 17.95
N PHE A 334 -8.28 9.36 19.16
CA PHE A 334 -7.84 10.74 19.36
C PHE A 334 -6.38 10.77 19.77
N LEU A 335 -5.60 11.72 19.23
CA LEU A 335 -4.18 11.85 19.55
C LEU A 335 -4.00 12.22 21.04
N ASP A 336 -3.34 11.35 21.81
CA ASP A 336 -2.94 11.56 23.20
C ASP A 336 -1.45 11.86 23.36
N GLU A 337 -1.03 12.31 24.54
CA GLU A 337 0.38 12.34 24.94
C GLU A 337 1.01 10.94 24.93
N SER A 338 0.28 9.86 25.26
CA SER A 338 0.77 8.48 25.20
C SER A 338 1.10 7.99 23.79
N ASP A 339 0.61 8.69 22.76
CA ASP A 339 0.91 8.38 21.36
C ASP A 339 2.20 9.09 20.88
N LEU A 340 2.83 9.91 21.73
CA LEU A 340 3.97 10.75 21.37
C LEU A 340 5.28 10.18 21.93
N LEU A 341 6.36 10.36 21.18
CA LEU A 341 7.70 10.18 21.72
C LEU A 341 8.02 11.32 22.70
N ASP A 342 8.83 11.05 23.73
CA ASP A 342 9.16 12.01 24.79
C ASP A 342 9.61 13.39 24.27
N TYR A 343 10.43 13.41 23.22
CA TYR A 343 10.95 14.64 22.64
C TYR A 343 9.92 15.41 21.79
N GLU A 344 8.78 14.81 21.47
CA GLU A 344 7.74 15.37 20.61
C GLU A 344 6.55 15.95 21.38
N ILE A 345 6.44 15.66 22.69
CA ILE A 345 5.30 16.07 23.54
C ILE A 345 5.06 17.58 23.41
N LYS A 346 6.11 18.39 23.61
CA LYS A 346 6.00 19.84 23.58
C LYS A 346 5.65 20.39 22.20
N ALA A 347 6.16 19.77 21.14
CA ALA A 347 5.87 20.14 19.75
C ALA A 347 4.40 19.90 19.37
N ASN A 348 3.76 18.89 19.97
CA ASN A 348 2.43 18.41 19.58
C ASN A 348 1.29 18.79 20.55
N ILE A 349 1.57 19.50 21.65
CA ILE A 349 0.54 19.91 22.63
C ILE A 349 -0.64 20.68 22.01
N GLY A 350 -0.40 21.39 20.90
CA GLY A 350 -1.43 22.13 20.17
C GLY A 350 -2.37 21.26 19.32
N VAL A 351 -2.03 19.99 19.10
CA VAL A 351 -2.75 19.05 18.24
C VAL A 351 -3.31 17.82 18.97
N THR A 352 -2.86 17.55 20.19
CA THR A 352 -3.40 16.52 21.10
C THR A 352 -4.79 16.88 21.63
N VAL A 353 -5.60 15.88 21.95
CA VAL A 353 -6.98 16.04 22.44
C VAL A 353 -7.12 15.38 23.81
N ALA A 354 -7.45 16.16 24.83
CA ALA A 354 -7.69 15.63 26.18
C ALA A 354 -9.04 14.90 26.30
N ASP A 355 -9.18 14.01 27.28
CA ASP A 355 -10.37 13.17 27.50
C ASP A 355 -11.69 13.96 27.59
N ASP A 356 -11.69 15.11 28.26
CA ASP A 356 -12.86 15.99 28.41
C ASP A 356 -13.24 16.71 27.11
N GLN A 357 -12.36 16.67 26.10
CA GLN A 357 -12.55 17.23 24.78
C GLN A 357 -12.99 16.16 23.76
N ILE A 358 -13.06 14.89 24.15
CA ILE A 358 -13.59 13.81 23.30
C ILE A 358 -15.12 13.87 23.30
N PRO A 359 -15.77 13.86 22.13
CA PRO A 359 -17.22 13.82 22.06
C PRO A 359 -17.79 12.60 22.82
N PRO A 360 -18.71 12.77 23.78
CA PRO A 360 -19.20 11.65 24.57
C PRO A 360 -20.05 10.70 23.73
N LYS A 361 -20.08 9.43 24.16
CA LYS A 361 -20.95 8.39 23.58
C LYS A 361 -22.40 8.88 23.50
N ARG A 362 -23.04 8.60 22.38
CA ARG A 362 -24.44 8.92 22.13
C ARG A 362 -25.31 7.84 22.77
N ALA A 363 -26.26 8.27 23.61
CA ALA A 363 -27.18 7.37 24.32
C ALA A 363 -28.15 6.60 23.40
N ARG A 364 -28.39 7.10 22.17
CA ARG A 364 -29.25 6.47 21.17
C ARG A 364 -28.50 6.35 19.85
N VAL A 365 -28.11 5.14 19.51
CA VAL A 365 -27.48 4.79 18.23
C VAL A 365 -28.18 3.59 17.64
N MET A 366 -28.13 3.46 16.31
CA MET A 366 -28.67 2.29 15.62
C MET A 366 -27.68 1.12 15.77
N PRO A 367 -28.11 -0.06 16.25
CA PRO A 367 -27.18 -1.17 16.44
C PRO A 367 -26.60 -1.61 15.10
N LEU A 368 -25.29 -1.86 15.09
CA LEU A 368 -24.63 -2.58 14.02
C LEU A 368 -24.93 -4.06 14.26
N ASN A 369 -25.99 -4.59 13.67
CA ASN A 369 -26.31 -6.02 13.77
C ASN A 369 -25.26 -6.81 12.97
N ILE A 370 -24.10 -7.06 13.57
CA ILE A 370 -23.03 -7.92 13.07
C ILE A 370 -23.06 -9.18 13.92
N ASP A 371 -23.12 -10.32 13.26
CA ASP A 371 -23.17 -11.63 13.90
C ASP A 371 -21.78 -12.26 13.83
N SER A 372 -20.99 -12.13 14.90
CA SER A 372 -19.69 -12.79 15.06
C SER A 372 -19.80 -14.17 15.72
N SER A 373 -21.02 -14.70 15.97
CA SER A 373 -21.18 -15.98 16.67
C SER A 373 -20.67 -17.21 15.91
N LYS A 374 -20.38 -17.06 14.61
CA LYS A 374 -19.82 -18.10 13.75
C LYS A 374 -18.34 -17.93 13.47
N VAL A 375 -17.68 -16.97 14.13
CA VAL A 375 -16.24 -16.79 14.00
C VAL A 375 -15.55 -18.00 14.66
N GLU A 376 -14.69 -18.66 13.90
CA GLU A 376 -13.96 -19.86 14.32
C GLU A 376 -12.64 -19.43 14.99
N GLU A 377 -12.71 -18.95 16.23
CA GLU A 377 -11.57 -18.35 16.95
C GLU A 377 -10.32 -19.25 17.00
N SER A 378 -10.47 -20.59 16.95
CA SER A 378 -9.33 -21.52 16.92
C SER A 378 -8.47 -21.42 15.66
N ARG A 379 -8.98 -20.82 14.58
CA ARG A 379 -8.21 -20.61 13.34
C ARG A 379 -7.23 -19.45 13.42
N VAL A 380 -7.25 -18.66 14.49
CA VAL A 380 -6.32 -17.55 14.71
C VAL A 380 -5.74 -17.67 16.12
N VAL A 381 -4.44 -17.89 16.23
CA VAL A 381 -3.73 -17.94 17.52
C VAL A 381 -2.91 -16.68 17.72
N THR A 382 -2.71 -16.27 18.97
CA THR A 382 -1.86 -15.11 19.30
C THR A 382 -0.42 -15.54 19.50
N ILE A 383 0.51 -14.57 19.45
CA ILE A 383 1.93 -14.83 19.74
C ILE A 383 2.15 -15.31 21.18
N GLU A 384 1.34 -14.83 22.13
CA GLU A 384 1.39 -15.27 23.53
C GLU A 384 0.97 -16.73 23.65
N TRP A 385 -0.12 -17.11 22.96
CA TRP A 385 -0.57 -18.50 22.94
C TRP A 385 0.53 -19.40 22.38
N LEU A 386 1.12 -19.06 21.23
CA LEU A 386 2.14 -19.90 20.62
C LEU A 386 3.38 -20.03 21.53
N ASN A 387 3.84 -18.94 22.13
CA ASN A 387 4.96 -18.93 23.06
C ASN A 387 4.71 -19.80 24.31
N GLU A 388 3.46 -19.92 24.77
CA GLU A 388 3.08 -20.78 25.88
C GLU A 388 2.96 -22.27 25.52
N HIS A 389 2.91 -22.61 24.22
CA HIS A 389 2.61 -23.97 23.73
C HIS A 389 3.73 -24.55 22.83
N LEU A 390 4.92 -23.92 22.76
CA LEU A 390 6.04 -24.39 21.93
C LEU A 390 6.44 -25.86 22.18
N ASP A 391 6.23 -26.36 23.40
CA ASP A 391 6.58 -27.72 23.84
C ASP A 391 5.44 -28.75 23.65
N ASP A 392 4.31 -28.37 23.03
CA ASP A 392 3.18 -29.28 22.82
C ASP A 392 3.49 -30.36 21.78
N GLU A 393 3.38 -31.64 22.15
CA GLU A 393 3.79 -32.79 21.32
C GLU A 393 3.09 -32.89 19.95
N ASN A 394 1.90 -32.29 19.78
CA ASN A 394 1.13 -32.32 18.52
C ASN A 394 1.14 -30.98 17.78
N LEU A 395 1.93 -30.00 18.23
CA LEU A 395 2.05 -28.71 17.58
C LEU A 395 3.09 -28.80 16.46
N VAL A 396 2.71 -28.35 15.27
CA VAL A 396 3.62 -28.14 14.13
C VAL A 396 3.59 -26.68 13.76
N ILE A 397 4.75 -26.03 13.78
CA ILE A 397 4.90 -24.63 13.44
C ILE A 397 5.48 -24.55 12.03
N LEU A 398 4.79 -23.91 11.09
CA LEU A 398 5.24 -23.75 9.71
C LEU A 398 5.55 -22.28 9.42
N ASP A 399 6.76 -22.05 8.92
CA ASP A 399 7.18 -20.75 8.39
C ASP A 399 7.01 -20.73 6.87
N ALA A 400 6.02 -19.97 6.39
CA ALA A 400 5.73 -19.82 4.96
C ALA A 400 6.57 -18.72 4.27
N ARG A 401 7.59 -18.16 4.94
CA ARG A 401 8.56 -17.24 4.31
C ARG A 401 9.52 -18.00 3.40
N LYS A 402 10.26 -17.25 2.58
CA LYS A 402 11.38 -17.79 1.81
C LYS A 402 12.44 -18.35 2.76
N GLU A 403 13.12 -19.41 2.35
CA GLU A 403 14.27 -20.01 3.05
C GLU A 403 15.28 -18.95 3.52
N SER A 404 15.63 -18.02 2.63
CA SER A 404 16.55 -16.92 2.97
C SER A 404 16.05 -16.04 4.11
N GLU A 405 14.75 -15.85 4.32
CA GLU A 405 14.23 -15.08 5.46
C GLU A 405 14.16 -15.94 6.74
N TYR A 406 13.89 -17.23 6.60
CA TYR A 406 13.89 -18.21 7.68
C TYR A 406 15.27 -18.37 8.31
N GLU A 407 16.34 -18.48 7.50
CA GLU A 407 17.73 -18.61 7.95
C GLU A 407 18.23 -17.41 8.77
N HIS A 408 17.63 -16.22 8.60
CA HIS A 408 18.00 -15.02 9.38
C HIS A 408 17.37 -14.98 10.78
N GLY A 409 16.50 -15.93 11.10
CA GLY A 409 15.80 -16.01 12.37
C GLY A 409 14.34 -16.43 12.17
N HIS A 410 13.92 -17.44 12.92
CA HIS A 410 12.57 -18.01 12.88
C HIS A 410 12.07 -18.36 14.29
N ILE A 411 10.78 -18.65 14.42
CA ILE A 411 10.20 -19.13 15.68
C ILE A 411 10.81 -20.50 16.03
N PRO A 412 11.27 -20.74 17.27
CA PRO A 412 11.86 -22.02 17.67
C PRO A 412 10.99 -23.21 17.30
N GLY A 413 11.60 -24.25 16.70
CA GLY A 413 10.89 -25.44 16.25
C GLY A 413 10.10 -25.30 14.94
N ALA A 414 10.12 -24.12 14.30
CA ALA A 414 9.42 -23.92 13.03
C ALA A 414 10.12 -24.60 11.86
N ILE A 415 9.32 -25.23 11.00
CA ILE A 415 9.74 -25.87 9.75
C ILE A 415 9.50 -24.88 8.59
N ASN A 416 10.51 -24.63 7.77
CA ASN A 416 10.34 -23.77 6.59
C ASN A 416 9.55 -24.51 5.49
N LEU A 417 8.45 -23.92 5.04
CA LEU A 417 7.63 -24.46 3.97
C LEU A 417 7.05 -23.31 3.14
N ASP A 418 7.85 -22.74 2.23
CA ASP A 418 7.39 -21.68 1.30
C ASP A 418 6.52 -22.29 0.20
N PRO A 419 5.20 -22.01 0.16
CA PRO A 419 4.30 -22.58 -0.84
C PRO A 419 4.59 -22.11 -2.27
N ASN A 420 5.51 -21.15 -2.48
CA ASN A 420 5.92 -20.70 -3.81
C ASN A 420 7.28 -21.26 -4.27
N ALA A 421 8.06 -21.86 -3.36
CA ALA A 421 9.38 -22.39 -3.66
C ALA A 421 9.47 -23.91 -3.48
N THR A 422 8.66 -24.48 -2.60
CA THR A 422 8.62 -25.93 -2.36
C THR A 422 7.95 -26.66 -3.51
N GLU A 423 8.70 -27.54 -4.16
CA GLU A 423 8.16 -28.48 -5.15
C GLU A 423 7.10 -29.38 -4.50
N GLY A 424 6.05 -29.71 -5.25
CA GLY A 424 5.00 -30.63 -4.78
C GLY A 424 3.85 -29.99 -4.00
N LEU A 425 3.90 -28.68 -3.75
CA LEU A 425 2.74 -27.91 -3.27
C LEU A 425 1.96 -27.23 -4.40
N ARG A 426 2.63 -26.89 -5.50
CA ARG A 426 2.05 -26.26 -6.68
C ARG A 426 2.66 -26.75 -7.98
N THR A 427 1.85 -26.71 -9.03
CA THR A 427 2.28 -27.03 -10.38
C THR A 427 3.30 -26.03 -10.92
N ASP A 428 4.17 -26.53 -11.81
CA ASP A 428 5.24 -25.74 -12.42
C ASP A 428 4.69 -24.49 -13.15
N PRO A 429 5.35 -23.31 -13.03
CA PRO A 429 4.92 -22.07 -13.69
C PRO A 429 4.85 -22.11 -15.23
N TYR A 430 5.45 -23.12 -15.84
CA TYR A 430 5.49 -23.35 -17.29
C TYR A 430 4.66 -24.57 -17.73
N SER A 431 3.90 -25.19 -16.82
CA SER A 431 2.93 -26.24 -17.13
C SER A 431 1.68 -25.69 -17.86
N GLU A 432 0.82 -26.57 -18.36
CA GLU A 432 -0.46 -26.17 -19.00
C GLU A 432 -1.40 -25.47 -18.02
N MET A 433 -1.33 -25.83 -16.73
CA MET A 433 -2.10 -25.23 -15.63
C MET A 433 -1.12 -24.68 -14.60
N PRO A 434 -0.52 -23.50 -14.86
CA PRO A 434 0.59 -23.01 -14.05
C PRO A 434 0.14 -22.57 -12.66
N LEU A 435 0.95 -22.91 -11.65
CA LEU A 435 0.82 -22.38 -10.29
C LEU A 435 -0.51 -22.74 -9.58
N THR A 436 -1.19 -23.81 -9.97
CA THR A 436 -2.35 -24.36 -9.26
C THR A 436 -1.89 -25.30 -8.14
N ILE A 437 -2.80 -25.66 -7.23
CA ILE A 437 -2.55 -26.67 -6.19
C ILE A 437 -2.21 -28.02 -6.86
N GLU A 438 -1.23 -28.74 -6.32
CA GLU A 438 -0.81 -30.06 -6.81
C GLU A 438 -1.84 -31.16 -6.58
N GLU A 439 -1.64 -32.29 -7.28
CA GLU A 439 -2.50 -33.47 -7.10
C GLU A 439 -2.34 -34.10 -5.72
N ASP A 440 -3.37 -34.85 -5.31
CA ASP A 440 -3.52 -35.38 -3.96
C ASP A 440 -2.32 -36.24 -3.51
N GLU A 441 -1.80 -37.07 -4.40
CA GLU A 441 -0.66 -37.94 -4.14
C GLU A 441 0.62 -37.13 -3.86
N THR A 442 0.91 -36.13 -4.68
CA THR A 442 2.10 -35.27 -4.55
C THR A 442 2.03 -34.43 -3.27
N LEU A 443 0.85 -33.90 -2.94
CA LEU A 443 0.64 -33.18 -1.69
C LEU A 443 0.85 -34.07 -0.47
N ALA A 444 0.36 -35.31 -0.51
CA ALA A 444 0.49 -36.24 0.60
C ALA A 444 1.95 -36.66 0.85
N GLU A 445 2.72 -36.87 -0.23
CA GLU A 445 4.17 -37.12 -0.17
C GLU A 445 4.89 -35.92 0.42
N THR A 446 4.72 -34.74 -0.18
CA THR A 446 5.39 -33.50 0.24
C THR A 446 5.08 -33.15 1.70
N LEU A 447 3.81 -33.10 2.11
CA LEU A 447 3.46 -32.77 3.49
C LEU A 447 4.00 -33.81 4.49
N GLY A 448 4.01 -35.08 4.10
CA GLY A 448 4.56 -36.16 4.91
C GLY A 448 6.08 -36.06 5.12
N GLU A 449 6.82 -35.71 4.07
CA GLU A 449 8.29 -35.48 4.13
C GLU A 449 8.66 -34.35 5.10
N TYR A 450 7.82 -33.33 5.21
CA TYR A 450 7.98 -32.24 6.17
C TYR A 450 7.44 -32.57 7.58
N GLY A 451 7.17 -33.84 7.87
CA GLY A 451 6.75 -34.30 9.20
C GLY A 451 5.34 -33.87 9.61
N ILE A 452 4.49 -33.51 8.64
CA ILE A 452 3.13 -33.01 8.89
C ILE A 452 2.14 -34.17 8.84
N GLY A 453 1.33 -34.30 9.89
CA GLY A 453 0.20 -35.19 10.00
C GLY A 453 -1.12 -34.43 9.87
N ILE A 454 -2.14 -35.08 9.30
CA ILE A 454 -3.48 -34.48 9.12
C ILE A 454 -4.18 -34.13 10.45
N ASP A 455 -3.81 -34.80 11.55
CA ASP A 455 -4.38 -34.62 12.88
C ASP A 455 -3.53 -33.69 13.77
N ASP A 456 -2.39 -33.19 13.28
CA ASP A 456 -1.54 -32.23 14.00
C ASP A 456 -2.28 -30.89 14.20
N HIS A 457 -1.90 -30.14 15.24
CA HIS A 457 -2.23 -28.71 15.32
C HIS A 457 -1.19 -27.94 14.53
N ILE A 458 -1.57 -27.45 13.35
CA ILE A 458 -0.63 -26.75 12.45
C ILE A 458 -0.82 -25.24 12.59
N VAL A 459 0.19 -24.55 13.10
CA VAL A 459 0.24 -23.10 13.17
C VAL A 459 1.14 -22.57 12.06
N VAL A 460 0.59 -21.78 11.15
CA VAL A 460 1.33 -21.19 10.04
C VAL A 460 1.55 -19.70 10.30
N TYR A 461 2.77 -19.23 10.05
CA TYR A 461 3.10 -17.82 10.05
C TYR A 461 3.92 -17.43 8.84
N ALA A 462 4.01 -16.12 8.61
CA ALA A 462 4.89 -15.52 7.64
C ALA A 462 5.23 -14.10 8.13
N LYS A 463 5.95 -13.33 7.29
CA LYS A 463 6.15 -11.90 7.53
C LYS A 463 4.85 -11.10 7.40
N ARG A 464 4.05 -11.39 6.36
CA ARG A 464 2.71 -10.82 6.15
C ARG A 464 1.66 -11.89 6.37
N GLY A 465 0.60 -11.58 7.13
CA GLY A 465 -0.46 -12.57 7.42
C GLY A 465 -1.10 -13.18 6.17
N MET A 466 -1.23 -12.41 5.08
CA MET A 466 -1.74 -12.91 3.79
C MET A 466 -0.86 -13.99 3.14
N ASP A 467 0.45 -13.98 3.38
CA ASP A 467 1.38 -14.95 2.76
C ASP A 467 1.27 -16.32 3.45
N ALA A 468 1.08 -16.33 4.78
CA ALA A 468 0.76 -17.54 5.55
C ALA A 468 -0.58 -18.17 5.13
N GLY A 469 -1.55 -17.33 4.76
CA GLY A 469 -2.89 -17.75 4.37
C GLY A 469 -2.93 -18.70 3.17
N PHE A 470 -1.95 -18.66 2.28
CA PHE A 470 -1.93 -19.55 1.13
C PHE A 470 -1.63 -21.00 1.53
N LEU A 471 -0.57 -21.22 2.32
CA LEU A 471 -0.26 -22.54 2.84
C LEU A 471 -1.41 -23.10 3.67
N LEU A 472 -2.08 -22.26 4.47
CA LEU A 472 -3.31 -22.64 5.17
C LEU A 472 -4.43 -23.08 4.23
N GLY A 473 -4.58 -22.43 3.07
CA GLY A 473 -5.54 -22.84 2.05
C GLY A 473 -5.22 -24.21 1.42
N ILE A 474 -3.94 -24.52 1.20
CA ILE A 474 -3.48 -25.84 0.74
C ILE A 474 -3.77 -26.90 1.80
N LEU A 475 -3.43 -26.64 3.06
CA LEU A 475 -3.70 -27.57 4.18
C LEU A 475 -5.20 -27.81 4.35
N GLU A 476 -6.01 -26.75 4.23
CA GLU A 476 -7.47 -26.85 4.27
C GLU A 476 -8.03 -27.67 3.10
N TYR A 477 -7.51 -27.48 1.88
CA TYR A 477 -7.84 -28.31 0.73
C TYR A 477 -7.45 -29.77 0.97
N ALA A 478 -6.24 -30.04 1.45
CA ALA A 478 -5.73 -31.39 1.75
C ALA A 478 -6.51 -32.09 2.87
N GLY A 479 -7.31 -31.34 3.64
CA GLY A 479 -8.27 -31.87 4.60
C GLY A 479 -7.85 -31.72 6.06
N ALA A 480 -6.79 -30.95 6.36
CA ALA A 480 -6.44 -30.59 7.72
C ALA A 480 -7.55 -29.75 8.36
N GLU A 481 -7.88 -30.04 9.62
CA GLU A 481 -8.96 -29.37 10.36
C GLU A 481 -8.42 -28.44 11.45
N ASN A 482 -7.34 -28.84 12.13
CA ASN A 482 -6.76 -28.09 13.24
C ASN A 482 -5.62 -27.19 12.76
N ILE A 483 -5.98 -26.19 11.96
CA ILE A 483 -5.05 -25.24 11.35
C ILE A 483 -5.30 -23.83 11.85
N SER A 484 -4.23 -23.09 12.15
CA SER A 484 -4.31 -21.72 12.67
C SER A 484 -3.29 -20.81 12.00
N ILE A 485 -3.66 -19.54 11.78
CA ILE A 485 -2.69 -18.48 11.48
C ILE A 485 -2.17 -17.86 12.77
N LEU A 486 -0.86 -17.58 12.83
CA LEU A 486 -0.28 -16.76 13.90
C LEU A 486 -0.58 -15.27 13.65
N ASN A 487 -1.45 -14.68 14.48
CA ASN A 487 -1.83 -13.28 14.35
C ASN A 487 -0.64 -12.35 14.66
N GLY A 488 -0.28 -11.49 13.70
CA GLY A 488 0.93 -10.65 13.79
C GLY A 488 2.21 -11.29 13.25
N GLY A 489 2.21 -12.60 13.03
CA GLY A 489 3.34 -13.34 12.42
C GLY A 489 4.68 -13.15 13.15
N ILE A 490 5.78 -13.26 12.40
CA ILE A 490 7.15 -13.13 12.96
C ILE A 490 7.48 -11.71 13.42
N ILE A 491 6.87 -10.69 12.80
CA ILE A 491 7.14 -9.29 13.16
C ILE A 491 6.61 -9.00 14.57
N ALA A 492 5.39 -9.43 14.88
CA ALA A 492 4.85 -9.29 16.23
C ALA A 492 5.62 -10.13 17.27
N TRP A 493 6.08 -11.32 16.87
CA TRP A 493 6.92 -12.18 17.71
C TRP A 493 8.23 -11.50 18.11
N GLU A 494 8.95 -10.93 17.14
CA GLU A 494 10.20 -10.17 17.37
C GLU A 494 9.96 -8.91 18.21
N LEU A 495 8.87 -8.17 17.93
CA LEU A 495 8.52 -6.96 18.69
C LEU A 495 8.12 -7.26 20.14
N ALA A 496 7.70 -8.49 20.45
CA ALA A 496 7.42 -8.94 21.80
C ALA A 496 8.68 -9.44 22.56
N ASP A 497 9.87 -9.31 21.96
CA ASP A 497 11.13 -9.82 22.50
C ASP A 497 11.08 -11.34 22.81
N TYR A 498 10.29 -12.11 22.06
CA TYR A 498 10.29 -13.57 22.15
C TYR A 498 11.49 -14.20 21.45
N GLU A 499 11.87 -15.39 21.90
CA GLU A 499 13.05 -16.09 21.41
C GLU A 499 12.94 -16.42 19.92
N VAL A 500 13.99 -16.15 19.16
CA VAL A 500 14.13 -16.56 17.76
C VAL A 500 15.30 -17.54 17.65
N SER A 501 15.16 -18.52 16.76
CA SER A 501 16.13 -19.58 16.48
C SER A 501 16.74 -19.39 15.09
N ASP A 502 17.99 -19.82 14.93
CA ASP A 502 18.64 -20.11 13.66
C ASP A 502 18.94 -21.62 13.50
N GLU A 503 18.50 -22.44 14.46
CA GLU A 503 18.60 -23.90 14.43
C GLU A 503 17.44 -24.52 13.64
N GLU A 504 17.77 -25.22 12.56
CA GLU A 504 16.81 -26.03 11.82
C GLU A 504 16.31 -27.19 12.69
N PRO A 505 14.98 -27.37 12.88
CA PRO A 505 14.47 -28.46 13.69
C PRO A 505 14.68 -29.81 12.99
N ASP A 506 14.83 -30.88 13.77
CA ASP A 506 14.76 -32.25 13.27
C ASP A 506 13.30 -32.72 13.35
N TRP A 507 12.79 -33.35 12.28
CA TRP A 507 11.45 -33.92 12.26
C TRP A 507 11.48 -35.32 11.63
N GLU A 508 10.59 -36.19 12.11
CA GLU A 508 10.39 -37.50 11.50
C GLU A 508 9.31 -37.40 10.42
N GLU A 509 9.57 -37.97 9.25
CA GLU A 509 8.56 -38.09 8.18
C GLU A 509 7.28 -38.73 8.73
N LYS A 510 6.13 -38.15 8.38
CA LYS A 510 4.81 -38.66 8.75
C LYS A 510 4.05 -39.08 7.51
N THR A 511 2.94 -39.80 7.71
CA THR A 511 1.96 -39.99 6.64
C THR A 511 0.90 -38.90 6.74
N PHE A 512 0.84 -38.03 5.73
CA PHE A 512 -0.29 -37.12 5.58
C PHE A 512 -1.45 -37.84 4.87
N ALA A 513 -2.43 -38.33 5.65
CA ALA A 513 -3.57 -39.07 5.11
C ALA A 513 -4.60 -38.15 4.44
N ILE A 514 -4.32 -37.73 3.20
CA ILE A 514 -5.10 -36.71 2.49
C ILE A 514 -6.60 -37.01 2.43
N LYS A 515 -7.40 -35.98 2.71
CA LYS A 515 -8.87 -35.98 2.64
C LYS A 515 -9.33 -34.76 1.83
N SER A 516 -8.87 -34.72 0.58
CA SER A 516 -9.04 -33.60 -0.34
C SER A 516 -10.48 -33.06 -0.36
N ARG A 517 -10.66 -31.77 -0.12
CA ARG A 517 -11.94 -31.07 -0.19
C ARG A 517 -12.15 -30.51 -1.60
N LYS A 518 -12.24 -31.39 -2.59
CA LYS A 518 -12.32 -31.01 -4.03
C LYS A 518 -13.44 -30.03 -4.37
N ASN A 519 -14.51 -30.02 -3.59
CA ASN A 519 -15.62 -29.07 -3.71
C ASN A 519 -15.26 -27.62 -3.35
N LEU A 520 -14.06 -27.35 -2.83
CA LEU A 520 -13.55 -26.00 -2.62
C LEU A 520 -13.02 -25.39 -3.92
N LEU A 521 -12.52 -26.19 -4.86
CA LEU A 521 -11.95 -25.67 -6.10
C LEU A 521 -13.03 -25.52 -7.17
N VAL A 522 -12.92 -24.44 -7.95
CA VAL A 522 -13.71 -24.20 -9.17
C VAL A 522 -12.79 -23.72 -10.28
N ASP A 523 -13.11 -24.07 -11.51
CA ASP A 523 -12.36 -23.73 -12.72
C ASP A 523 -12.96 -22.49 -13.42
N THR A 524 -12.30 -22.08 -14.50
CA THR A 524 -12.76 -20.97 -15.35
C THR A 524 -14.15 -21.24 -15.95
N GLU A 525 -14.46 -22.47 -16.36
CA GLU A 525 -15.77 -22.83 -16.92
C GLU A 525 -16.90 -22.58 -15.90
N TYR A 526 -16.71 -22.98 -14.64
CA TYR A 526 -17.65 -22.67 -13.56
C TYR A 526 -17.88 -21.16 -13.41
N ILE A 527 -16.83 -20.34 -13.51
CA ILE A 527 -16.97 -18.88 -13.43
C ILE A 527 -17.80 -18.36 -14.61
N GLU A 528 -17.49 -18.77 -15.84
CA GLU A 528 -18.20 -18.36 -17.05
C GLU A 528 -19.70 -18.67 -16.98
N GLU A 529 -20.05 -19.88 -16.55
CA GLU A 529 -21.45 -20.31 -16.39
C GLU A 529 -22.22 -19.51 -15.32
N ASN A 530 -21.51 -18.86 -14.39
CA ASN A 530 -22.09 -18.24 -13.21
C ASN A 530 -21.88 -16.71 -13.11
N LEU A 531 -21.36 -16.06 -14.15
CA LEU A 531 -21.15 -14.59 -14.18
C LEU A 531 -22.42 -13.80 -13.82
N ASP A 532 -23.59 -14.27 -14.28
CA ASP A 532 -24.89 -13.62 -14.07
C ASP A 532 -25.71 -14.24 -12.92
N ASN A 533 -25.14 -15.20 -12.17
CA ASN A 533 -25.86 -15.90 -11.10
C ASN A 533 -25.90 -15.05 -9.81
N PRO A 534 -27.07 -14.56 -9.36
CA PRO A 534 -27.16 -13.69 -8.18
C PRO A 534 -26.89 -14.40 -6.85
N ALA A 535 -26.91 -15.74 -6.84
CA ALA A 535 -26.57 -16.53 -5.66
C ALA A 535 -25.05 -16.67 -5.45
N ILE A 536 -24.27 -16.41 -6.50
CA ILE A 536 -22.81 -16.50 -6.48
C ILE A 536 -22.21 -15.09 -6.45
N LYS A 537 -21.14 -14.94 -5.67
CA LYS A 537 -20.39 -13.69 -5.60
C LYS A 537 -18.94 -13.95 -5.92
N ILE A 538 -18.52 -13.52 -7.11
CA ILE A 538 -17.11 -13.56 -7.52
C ILE A 538 -16.39 -12.35 -6.91
N VAL A 539 -15.30 -12.61 -6.20
CA VAL A 539 -14.53 -11.63 -5.43
C VAL A 539 -13.08 -11.67 -5.93
N ASP A 540 -12.64 -10.59 -6.55
CA ASP A 540 -11.25 -10.38 -6.95
C ASP A 540 -10.50 -9.73 -5.78
N VAL A 541 -9.54 -10.47 -5.22
CA VAL A 541 -8.83 -10.09 -4.00
C VAL A 541 -7.50 -9.40 -4.24
N ARG A 542 -7.19 -9.07 -5.49
CA ARG A 542 -5.98 -8.34 -5.87
C ARG A 542 -6.05 -6.88 -5.48
N VAL A 543 -4.89 -6.23 -5.49
CA VAL A 543 -4.80 -4.77 -5.42
C VAL A 543 -5.41 -4.14 -6.66
N MET A 544 -5.92 -2.92 -6.51
CA MET A 544 -6.67 -2.24 -7.56
C MET A 544 -5.82 -1.96 -8.81
N GLN A 545 -4.50 -1.80 -8.71
CA GLN A 545 -3.66 -1.65 -9.92
C GLN A 545 -3.84 -2.85 -10.87
N GLN A 546 -3.88 -4.07 -10.34
CA GLN A 546 -4.05 -5.28 -11.12
C GLN A 546 -5.48 -5.42 -11.61
N SER A 547 -6.45 -5.32 -10.70
CA SER A 547 -7.87 -5.48 -11.01
C SER A 547 -8.42 -4.45 -12.01
N LYS A 548 -7.84 -3.24 -12.04
CA LYS A 548 -8.20 -2.18 -13.00
C LYS A 548 -7.38 -2.23 -14.29
N GLY A 549 -6.49 -3.19 -14.42
CA GLY A 549 -5.68 -3.38 -15.61
C GLY A 549 -4.57 -2.35 -15.80
N LEU A 550 -4.14 -1.66 -14.73
CA LEU A 550 -3.03 -0.70 -14.78
C LEU A 550 -1.67 -1.39 -14.78
N ILE A 551 -1.59 -2.58 -14.19
CA ILE A 551 -0.44 -3.48 -14.26
C ILE A 551 -0.92 -4.91 -14.49
N GLY A 552 -0.13 -5.71 -15.20
CA GLY A 552 -0.36 -7.14 -15.40
C GLY A 552 0.54 -8.00 -14.52
N HIS A 553 0.13 -9.24 -14.28
CA HIS A 553 1.05 -10.27 -13.79
C HIS A 553 1.95 -10.71 -14.96
N GLY A 554 3.21 -11.09 -14.70
CA GLY A 554 4.17 -11.41 -15.77
C GLY A 554 3.83 -12.66 -16.59
N LEU A 555 2.92 -13.50 -16.09
CA LEU A 555 2.40 -14.69 -16.76
C LEU A 555 1.00 -14.49 -17.37
N ALA A 556 0.41 -13.29 -17.21
CA ALA A 556 -0.89 -12.96 -17.77
C ALA A 556 -0.70 -12.40 -19.19
N ASP A 557 -1.47 -12.89 -20.16
CA ASP A 557 -1.54 -12.37 -21.52
C ASP A 557 -2.07 -10.93 -21.55
N ARG A 558 -3.00 -10.59 -20.65
CA ARG A 558 -3.53 -9.22 -20.52
C ARG A 558 -3.86 -8.81 -19.09
N PRO A 559 -3.76 -7.51 -18.78
CA PRO A 559 -4.19 -7.00 -17.48
C PRO A 559 -5.73 -6.85 -17.43
N GLY A 560 -6.33 -6.86 -16.23
CA GLY A 560 -7.78 -6.68 -16.06
C GLY A 560 -8.37 -7.47 -14.89
N SER A 561 -9.68 -7.69 -14.90
CA SER A 561 -10.40 -8.53 -13.92
C SER A 561 -11.64 -9.21 -14.50
N ILE A 562 -12.10 -10.25 -13.81
CA ILE A 562 -13.31 -11.01 -14.20
C ILE A 562 -14.51 -10.05 -14.23
N PRO A 563 -15.33 -10.03 -15.31
CA PRO A 563 -16.51 -9.17 -15.41
C PRO A 563 -17.45 -9.34 -14.20
N GLY A 564 -17.99 -8.24 -13.69
CA GLY A 564 -18.93 -8.26 -12.56
C GLY A 564 -18.32 -8.61 -11.18
N SER A 565 -17.06 -9.03 -11.12
CA SER A 565 -16.40 -9.38 -9.85
C SER A 565 -16.27 -8.17 -8.91
N VAL A 566 -16.53 -8.41 -7.62
CA VAL A 566 -16.35 -7.41 -6.56
C VAL A 566 -14.87 -7.30 -6.24
N LYS A 567 -14.37 -6.07 -6.19
CA LYS A 567 -12.99 -5.80 -5.81
C LYS A 567 -12.88 -5.70 -4.30
N PHE A 568 -12.07 -6.57 -3.72
CA PHE A 568 -11.87 -6.67 -2.28
C PHE A 568 -10.40 -6.97 -1.98
N PRO A 569 -9.50 -5.98 -2.06
CA PRO A 569 -8.08 -6.21 -1.86
C PRO A 569 -7.80 -6.93 -0.53
N LEU A 570 -7.17 -8.11 -0.61
CA LEU A 570 -6.83 -8.94 0.54
C LEU A 570 -5.98 -8.21 1.60
N PRO A 571 -4.97 -7.39 1.22
CA PRO A 571 -4.17 -6.67 2.21
C PRO A 571 -5.02 -5.86 3.19
N GLY A 572 -6.18 -5.37 2.75
CA GLY A 572 -7.08 -4.59 3.60
C GLY A 572 -7.74 -5.34 4.76
N LEU A 573 -7.56 -6.67 4.89
CA LEU A 573 -7.98 -7.44 6.07
C LEU A 573 -6.97 -7.40 7.22
N PHE A 574 -5.72 -7.14 6.90
CA PHE A 574 -4.61 -7.06 7.83
C PHE A 574 -4.26 -5.60 8.10
N MET A 575 -3.55 -5.39 9.20
CA MET A 575 -2.78 -4.20 9.51
C MET A 575 -1.35 -4.39 8.95
N ASP A 576 -0.59 -3.31 8.80
CA ASP A 576 0.81 -3.37 8.31
C ASP A 576 1.73 -4.29 9.12
N ASP A 577 1.49 -4.43 10.42
CA ASP A 577 2.20 -5.32 11.36
C ASP A 577 1.64 -6.75 11.37
N SER A 578 0.89 -7.13 10.33
CA SER A 578 0.31 -8.45 10.12
C SER A 578 -0.81 -8.85 11.08
N TYR A 579 -1.22 -7.97 11.99
CA TYR A 579 -2.39 -8.22 12.82
C TYR A 579 -3.67 -8.18 11.97
N LEU A 580 -4.60 -9.09 12.28
CA LEU A 580 -5.95 -9.06 11.73
C LEU A 580 -6.77 -7.95 12.37
N LYS A 581 -7.60 -7.30 11.54
CA LYS A 581 -8.68 -6.45 12.06
C LYS A 581 -9.68 -7.30 12.84
N SER A 582 -10.42 -6.66 13.76
CA SER A 582 -11.43 -7.35 14.56
C SER A 582 -12.47 -8.07 13.68
N PRO A 583 -12.97 -9.26 14.09
CA PRO A 583 -13.99 -9.98 13.33
C PRO A 583 -15.24 -9.12 13.05
N GLU A 584 -15.66 -8.28 14.00
CA GLU A 584 -16.79 -7.38 13.81
C GLU A 584 -16.56 -6.38 12.67
N GLU A 585 -15.37 -5.79 12.59
CA GLU A 585 -15.00 -4.88 11.51
C GLU A 585 -14.92 -5.63 10.18
N LEU A 586 -14.26 -6.79 10.15
CA LEU A 586 -14.12 -7.60 8.94
C LEU A 586 -15.49 -8.01 8.37
N LEU A 587 -16.37 -8.55 9.21
CA LEU A 587 -17.74 -8.90 8.84
C LEU A 587 -18.53 -7.68 8.37
N TRP A 588 -18.32 -6.52 8.99
CA TRP A 588 -18.96 -5.29 8.57
C TRP A 588 -18.47 -4.84 7.18
N VAL A 589 -17.17 -4.88 6.91
CA VAL A 589 -16.59 -4.48 5.62
C VAL A 589 -17.06 -5.43 4.50
N LEU A 590 -17.04 -6.75 4.74
CA LEU A 590 -17.63 -7.74 3.82
C LEU A 590 -19.11 -7.42 3.55
N ARG A 591 -19.85 -7.06 4.61
CA ARG A 591 -21.26 -6.71 4.47
C ARG A 591 -21.46 -5.46 3.60
N GLU A 592 -20.66 -4.42 3.76
CA GLU A 592 -20.74 -3.22 2.92
C GLU A 592 -20.40 -3.51 1.44
N ARG A 593 -19.68 -4.60 1.16
CA ARG A 593 -19.30 -5.05 -0.19
C ARG A 593 -20.30 -5.99 -0.85
N ASN A 594 -21.45 -6.19 -0.23
CA ASN A 594 -22.44 -7.19 -0.66
C ASN A 594 -21.86 -8.61 -0.76
N ILE A 595 -20.91 -8.94 0.12
CA ILE A 595 -20.44 -10.30 0.37
C ILE A 595 -21.21 -10.77 1.61
N ARG A 596 -21.92 -11.90 1.50
CA ARG A 596 -22.82 -12.41 2.55
C ARG A 596 -22.63 -13.90 2.77
N PRO A 597 -22.80 -14.38 4.01
CA PRO A 597 -22.61 -15.79 4.33
C PRO A 597 -23.70 -16.73 3.75
N ASN A 598 -24.77 -16.18 3.18
CA ASN A 598 -25.84 -16.96 2.52
C ASN A 598 -25.69 -17.04 0.99
N GLN A 599 -24.55 -16.59 0.46
CA GLN A 599 -24.17 -16.69 -0.94
C GLN A 599 -23.02 -17.68 -1.06
N THR A 600 -22.88 -18.29 -2.23
CA THR A 600 -21.63 -18.95 -2.60
C THR A 600 -20.60 -17.86 -2.94
N ILE A 601 -19.49 -17.80 -2.21
CA ILE A 601 -18.44 -16.82 -2.47
C ILE A 601 -17.33 -17.50 -3.27
N VAL A 602 -16.98 -16.94 -4.42
CA VAL A 602 -15.86 -17.45 -5.24
C VAL A 602 -14.75 -16.41 -5.20
N VAL A 603 -13.59 -16.78 -4.64
CA VAL A 603 -12.43 -15.89 -4.53
C VAL A 603 -11.44 -16.17 -5.66
N SER A 604 -10.90 -15.12 -6.26
CA SER A 604 -9.94 -15.19 -7.37
C SER A 604 -8.84 -14.15 -7.20
N CYS A 605 -7.62 -14.47 -7.63
CA CYS A 605 -6.50 -13.52 -7.69
C CYS A 605 -5.75 -13.66 -9.03
N ASN A 606 -4.41 -13.68 -9.04
CA ASN A 606 -3.64 -13.99 -10.26
C ASN A 606 -3.37 -15.49 -10.41
N THR A 607 -3.07 -16.19 -9.32
CA THR A 607 -2.51 -17.56 -9.34
C THR A 607 -3.11 -18.47 -8.26
N GLY A 608 -4.31 -18.19 -7.75
CA GLY A 608 -4.88 -18.95 -6.63
C GLY A 608 -4.31 -18.59 -5.24
N ASN A 609 -3.05 -18.14 -5.14
CA ASN A 609 -2.35 -17.88 -3.87
C ASN A 609 -3.14 -16.93 -2.91
N TRP A 610 -3.33 -15.67 -3.28
CA TRP A 610 -4.10 -14.74 -2.42
C TRP A 610 -5.57 -15.13 -2.29
N ALA A 611 -6.13 -15.86 -3.27
CA ALA A 611 -7.49 -16.33 -3.21
C ALA A 611 -7.65 -17.42 -2.14
N ALA A 612 -6.68 -18.34 -2.02
CA ALA A 612 -6.64 -19.35 -0.97
C ALA A 612 -6.54 -18.73 0.43
N ALA A 613 -5.71 -17.69 0.59
CA ALA A 613 -5.65 -16.91 1.82
C ALA A 613 -7.00 -16.24 2.14
N ALA A 614 -7.67 -15.66 1.14
CA ALA A 614 -9.00 -15.10 1.31
C ALA A 614 -10.05 -16.15 1.68
N MET A 615 -9.96 -17.36 1.11
CA MET A 615 -10.84 -18.48 1.44
C MET A 615 -10.70 -18.87 2.92
N PHE A 616 -9.46 -19.07 3.39
CA PHE A 616 -9.19 -19.35 4.81
C PHE A 616 -9.77 -18.27 5.72
N MET A 617 -9.56 -17.00 5.38
CA MET A 617 -10.08 -15.87 6.15
C MET A 617 -11.61 -15.80 6.17
N LEU A 618 -12.27 -16.16 5.06
CA LEU A 618 -13.74 -16.22 5.02
C LEU A 618 -14.29 -17.37 5.86
N HIS A 619 -13.64 -18.53 5.85
CA HIS A 619 -13.99 -19.65 6.72
C HIS A 619 -13.81 -19.29 8.20
N TYR A 620 -12.71 -18.62 8.57
CA TYR A 620 -12.51 -18.04 9.90
C TYR A 620 -13.69 -17.14 10.32
N LEU A 621 -14.19 -16.30 9.40
CA LEU A 621 -15.34 -15.43 9.65
C LEU A 621 -16.70 -16.14 9.56
N GLY A 622 -16.73 -17.48 9.46
CA GLY A 622 -17.94 -18.28 9.50
C GLY A 622 -18.69 -18.40 8.17
N TYR A 623 -18.09 -18.02 7.05
CA TYR A 623 -18.63 -18.32 5.72
C TYR A 623 -18.43 -19.80 5.44
N GLN A 624 -19.48 -20.50 5.02
CA GLN A 624 -19.45 -21.97 4.86
C GLN A 624 -19.34 -22.41 3.40
N ASP A 625 -19.83 -21.60 2.47
CA ASP A 625 -19.79 -21.91 1.04
C ASP A 625 -18.85 -20.94 0.31
N VAL A 626 -17.56 -21.19 0.47
CA VAL A 626 -16.48 -20.45 -0.20
C VAL A 626 -15.79 -21.40 -1.19
N LYS A 627 -15.51 -20.88 -2.38
CA LYS A 627 -14.81 -21.55 -3.47
C LYS A 627 -13.56 -20.78 -3.85
N LEU A 628 -12.49 -21.51 -4.14
CA LEU A 628 -11.25 -21.01 -4.70
C LEU A 628 -11.27 -21.20 -6.21
N HIS A 629 -11.22 -20.10 -6.96
CA HIS A 629 -10.85 -20.13 -8.37
C HIS A 629 -9.32 -20.25 -8.48
N ASP A 630 -8.84 -21.49 -8.48
CA ASP A 630 -7.41 -21.78 -8.37
C ASP A 630 -6.62 -21.32 -9.61
N GLU A 631 -7.20 -21.54 -10.78
CA GLU A 631 -6.65 -21.08 -12.07
C GLU A 631 -6.53 -19.55 -12.15
N SER A 632 -7.43 -18.83 -11.45
CA SER A 632 -7.36 -17.39 -11.23
C SER A 632 -7.22 -16.57 -12.53
N TRP A 633 -6.67 -15.36 -12.47
CA TRP A 633 -6.60 -14.46 -13.62
C TRP A 633 -5.73 -15.00 -14.77
N ILE A 634 -4.65 -15.74 -14.48
CA ILE A 634 -3.74 -16.24 -15.53
C ILE A 634 -4.46 -17.17 -16.52
N ASN A 635 -5.41 -18.00 -16.06
CA ASN A 635 -6.14 -18.86 -16.99
C ASN A 635 -7.41 -18.20 -17.55
N TRP A 636 -7.94 -17.19 -16.86
CA TRP A 636 -9.12 -16.45 -17.29
C TRP A 636 -8.84 -15.45 -18.42
N ASP A 637 -7.62 -14.91 -18.50
CA ASP A 637 -7.34 -13.74 -19.33
C ASP A 637 -7.20 -14.02 -20.83
N GLY A 638 -7.36 -15.27 -21.26
CA GLY A 638 -7.49 -15.67 -22.66
C GLY A 638 -8.63 -15.01 -23.44
#